data_AF-A0A9P9SPS2-F1
#
_entry.id   AF-A0A9P9SPS2-F1
#
_cell.length_a   1.000
_cell.length_b   1.000
_cell.length_c   1.000
_cell.angle_alpha   90.00
_cell.angle_beta   90.00
_cell.angle_gamma   90.00
#
_symmetry.space_group_name_H-M   'P 1'
#
loop_
_entity.id
_entity.type
_entity.pdbx_description
1 polymer ?
#
loop_
_entity_poly.entity_id
_entity_poly.type
_entity_poly.pdbx_seq_one_letter_code
_entity_poly.pdbx_strand_id
1 'polypeptide(L)'
;MLLLLPLLLSSTLVTAAPHYARDRKIKTHVEVVTATVYVTAYETAQPVPTPPAEVVYEAGNAKSVAAYVPPQPEPTVASLASLPATGNGPAPASDKDQVSSKNAEGSSLPRMSSGEVDAIYKTCWNGQIKWPLPGTPNPVVDEVTPQLSIFPLPSTKPDTLIVHNYCSYDIYFNHFNGAHSLETGHIAGGASIERPLSGTVLKASKTADMAKDVLIEYAVAGDGVLYYDLSLITCLGQTGGLDNGDLSACAGHEAGLQLGNANSKSFQCAAGAWCDDQAYLYHENLCKKQNPVSSCSPSNGLTMEFCAGAKH
;
A
#
# COMPACT_ATOMS: atom_id res chain seq x y z
N MET A 1 27.57 34.46 -28.29
CA MET A 1 26.22 35.02 -28.49
C MET A 1 25.44 34.00 -29.32
N LEU A 2 24.78 33.06 -28.65
CA LEU A 2 24.05 31.96 -29.31
C LEU A 2 22.55 32.26 -29.17
N LEU A 3 21.83 32.32 -30.29
CA LEU A 3 20.38 32.53 -30.32
C LEU A 3 19.66 31.26 -29.85
N LEU A 4 18.86 31.37 -28.78
CA LEU A 4 17.83 30.39 -28.44
C LEU A 4 16.57 30.68 -29.28
N LEU A 5 16.17 29.72 -30.12
CA LEU A 5 14.86 29.73 -30.77
C LEU A 5 13.89 28.89 -29.92
N PRO A 6 12.72 29.43 -29.52
CA PRO A 6 11.69 28.62 -28.88
C PRO A 6 10.97 27.75 -29.92
N LEU A 7 10.96 26.43 -29.70
CA LEU A 7 10.08 25.51 -30.42
C LEU A 7 8.68 25.59 -29.83
N LEU A 8 7.72 26.09 -30.61
CA LEU A 8 6.29 26.08 -30.27
C LEU A 8 5.68 24.75 -30.73
N LEU A 9 5.31 23.89 -29.77
CA LEU A 9 4.44 22.74 -30.01
C LEU A 9 3.02 23.13 -29.58
N SER A 10 2.13 23.36 -30.56
CA SER A 10 0.71 23.59 -30.31
C SER A 10 -0.05 22.27 -30.42
N SER A 11 -0.64 21.81 -29.31
CA SER A 11 -1.54 20.66 -29.30
C SER A 11 -2.95 21.14 -28.96
N THR A 12 -3.87 21.07 -29.90
CA THR A 12 -5.30 21.33 -29.66
C THR A 12 -5.98 20.03 -29.23
N LEU A 13 -6.46 19.95 -27.98
CA LEU A 13 -7.43 18.94 -27.57
C LEU A 13 -8.85 19.48 -27.83
N VAL A 14 -9.61 18.78 -28.67
CA VAL A 14 -11.05 19.00 -28.85
C VAL A 14 -11.77 17.84 -28.19
N THR A 15 -12.37 18.08 -27.04
CA THR A 15 -13.29 17.12 -26.40
C THR A 15 -14.71 17.44 -26.84
N ALA A 16 -15.29 16.58 -27.69
CA ALA A 16 -16.71 16.60 -28.01
C ALA A 16 -17.37 15.37 -27.37
N ALA A 17 -18.33 15.60 -26.47
CA ALA A 17 -19.18 14.54 -25.92
C ALA A 17 -20.42 14.36 -26.81
N PRO A 18 -20.82 13.12 -27.16
CA PRO A 18 -22.05 12.91 -27.92
C PRO A 18 -23.25 12.88 -26.96
N HIS A 19 -24.15 13.86 -27.07
CA HIS A 19 -25.47 13.81 -26.45
C HIS A 19 -26.56 13.57 -27.49
N TYR A 20 -27.30 12.49 -27.29
CA TYR A 20 -28.53 12.18 -28.00
C TYR A 20 -29.71 12.67 -27.14
N ALA A 21 -30.39 13.75 -27.53
CA ALA A 21 -31.72 14.09 -27.03
C ALA A 21 -32.48 15.05 -27.97
N ARG A 22 -33.77 14.74 -28.13
CA ARG A 22 -34.78 15.39 -28.97
C ARG A 22 -35.04 16.87 -28.64
N ASP A 23 -35.23 17.66 -29.69
CA ASP A 23 -36.06 18.88 -29.79
C ASP A 23 -36.01 19.94 -28.69
N ARG A 24 -34.81 20.44 -28.35
CA ARG A 24 -34.66 21.84 -27.89
C ARG A 24 -33.41 22.47 -28.51
N LYS A 25 -33.54 23.69 -29.06
CA LYS A 25 -32.41 24.51 -29.54
C LYS A 25 -31.54 24.89 -28.34
N ILE A 26 -30.49 24.13 -28.06
CA ILE A 26 -29.46 24.49 -27.10
C ILE A 26 -28.35 25.21 -27.86
N LYS A 27 -28.01 26.45 -27.45
CA LYS A 27 -26.80 27.13 -27.91
C LYS A 27 -25.63 26.58 -27.10
N THR A 28 -24.80 25.77 -27.73
CA THR A 28 -23.54 25.30 -27.14
C THR A 28 -22.52 26.44 -27.15
N HIS A 29 -22.06 26.86 -25.98
CA HIS A 29 -20.93 27.76 -25.84
C HIS A 29 -19.67 26.89 -25.80
N VAL A 30 -18.80 27.01 -26.80
CA VAL A 30 -17.53 26.30 -26.86
C VAL A 30 -16.45 27.27 -26.42
N GLU A 31 -15.84 27.01 -25.27
CA GLU A 31 -14.70 27.78 -24.78
C GLU A 31 -13.41 27.03 -25.13
N VAL A 32 -12.57 27.65 -25.95
CA VAL A 32 -11.30 27.07 -26.39
C VAL A 32 -10.20 27.61 -25.47
N VAL A 33 -9.71 26.77 -24.56
CA VAL A 33 -8.58 27.12 -23.69
C VAL A 33 -7.29 26.67 -24.36
N THR A 34 -6.43 27.63 -24.70
CA THR A 34 -5.10 27.35 -25.26
C THR A 34 -4.09 27.39 -24.12
N ALA A 35 -3.47 26.25 -23.80
CA ALA A 35 -2.37 26.18 -22.85
C ALA A 35 -1.04 26.16 -23.61
N THR A 36 -0.16 27.11 -23.32
CA THR A 36 1.22 27.12 -23.84
C THR A 36 2.14 26.48 -22.82
N VAL A 37 2.73 25.33 -23.18
CA VAL A 37 3.70 24.62 -22.33
C VAL A 37 5.10 25.01 -22.78
N TYR A 38 5.88 25.61 -21.87
CA TYR A 38 7.29 25.89 -22.08
C TYR A 38 8.10 24.72 -21.54
N VAL A 39 8.81 24.01 -22.43
CA VAL A 39 9.76 22.96 -22.04
C VAL A 39 11.16 23.57 -22.06
N THR A 40 11.77 23.73 -20.89
CA THR A 40 13.17 24.12 -20.77
C THR A 40 14.03 22.86 -20.84
N ALA A 41 14.70 22.63 -21.97
CA ALA A 41 15.69 21.58 -22.06
C ALA A 41 16.99 22.05 -21.40
N TYR A 42 17.46 21.34 -20.37
CA TYR A 42 18.79 21.53 -19.81
C TYR A 42 19.77 20.63 -20.56
N GLU A 43 20.74 21.23 -21.21
CA GLU A 43 21.86 20.52 -21.84
C GLU A 43 22.74 19.95 -20.71
N THR A 44 22.88 18.63 -20.65
CA THR A 44 23.77 17.97 -19.69
C THR A 44 25.20 18.39 -19.98
N ALA A 45 25.86 18.99 -18.99
CA ALA A 45 27.27 19.37 -19.07
C ALA A 45 28.13 18.17 -19.46
N GLN A 46 28.99 18.36 -20.46
CA GLN A 46 29.99 17.37 -20.86
C GLN A 46 30.94 17.06 -19.69
N PRO A 47 31.42 15.81 -19.55
CA PRO A 47 32.36 15.46 -18.51
C PRO A 47 33.69 16.22 -18.69
N VAL A 48 34.10 16.92 -17.63
CA VAL A 48 35.41 17.58 -17.55
C VAL A 48 36.50 16.50 -17.58
N PRO A 49 37.55 16.63 -18.42
CA PRO A 49 38.65 15.67 -18.43
C PRO A 49 39.41 15.72 -17.11
N THR A 50 39.58 14.55 -16.49
CA THR A 50 40.37 14.34 -15.28
C THR A 50 41.85 14.70 -15.55
N PRO A 51 42.47 15.63 -14.80
CA PRO A 51 43.90 15.85 -14.90
C PRO A 51 44.69 14.64 -14.37
N PRO A 52 45.88 14.35 -14.92
CA PRO A 52 46.70 13.23 -14.47
C PRO A 52 47.22 13.46 -13.05
N ALA A 53 47.34 12.36 -12.30
CA ALA A 53 47.80 12.36 -10.92
C ALA A 53 49.18 13.01 -10.77
N GLU A 54 49.23 14.09 -10.00
CA GLU A 54 50.46 14.75 -9.60
C GLU A 54 51.07 13.98 -8.43
N VAL A 55 52.27 13.44 -8.64
CA VAL A 55 53.07 12.75 -7.64
C VAL A 55 53.82 13.81 -6.84
N VAL A 56 53.47 13.98 -5.56
CA VAL A 56 54.20 14.83 -4.61
C VAL A 56 55.08 13.94 -3.73
N TYR A 57 56.40 14.15 -3.82
CA TYR A 57 57.38 13.58 -2.88
C TYR A 57 57.63 14.53 -1.69
N GLU A 58 57.54 13.93 -0.50
CA GLU A 58 58.11 14.20 0.84
C GLU A 58 58.48 15.61 1.35
N ALA A 59 58.08 15.88 2.60
CA ALA A 59 59.03 16.09 3.73
C ALA A 59 58.36 15.97 5.12
N GLY A 60 58.78 14.95 5.88
CA GLY A 60 59.01 14.95 7.34
C GLY A 60 57.92 15.39 8.34
N ASN A 61 57.39 14.44 9.12
CA ASN A 61 57.76 14.28 10.53
C ASN A 61 57.06 13.09 11.22
N ALA A 62 57.80 12.50 12.16
CA ALA A 62 57.54 11.25 12.87
C ALA A 62 56.29 11.25 13.78
N LYS A 63 55.60 10.08 13.87
CA LYS A 63 55.65 9.19 15.06
C LYS A 63 54.66 8.01 14.98
N SER A 64 55.13 6.90 15.56
CA SER A 64 54.45 5.66 15.99
C SER A 64 53.81 4.74 14.93
N VAL A 65 54.56 3.69 14.62
CA VAL A 65 54.13 2.40 14.08
C VAL A 65 53.52 1.58 15.22
N ALA A 66 52.28 1.10 15.07
CA ALA A 66 51.75 0.01 15.86
C ALA A 66 51.70 -1.24 14.96
N ALA A 67 52.56 -2.20 15.26
CA ALA A 67 52.67 -3.45 14.54
C ALA A 67 51.51 -4.40 14.90
N TYR A 68 50.93 -4.98 13.86
CA TYR A 68 50.02 -6.11 13.89
C TYR A 68 50.71 -7.34 14.53
N VAL A 69 50.06 -7.93 15.54
CA VAL A 69 50.46 -9.21 16.15
C VAL A 69 49.22 -10.10 16.24
N PRO A 70 49.09 -11.14 15.39
CA PRO A 70 48.04 -12.14 15.55
C PRO A 70 48.49 -13.22 16.55
N PRO A 71 47.68 -13.60 17.54
CA PRO A 71 47.97 -14.77 18.34
C PRO A 71 47.52 -16.08 17.66
N GLN A 72 48.43 -17.04 17.74
CA GLN A 72 48.43 -18.43 17.27
C GLN A 72 47.37 -19.33 17.95
N PRO A 73 47.06 -20.50 17.36
CA PRO A 73 46.07 -21.45 17.87
C PRO A 73 46.64 -22.48 18.86
N GLU A 74 45.72 -23.26 19.46
CA GLU A 74 45.86 -24.59 20.10
C GLU A 74 46.17 -24.67 21.63
N PRO A 75 45.68 -25.69 22.39
CA PRO A 75 45.63 -27.10 21.99
C PRO A 75 44.36 -27.92 22.32
N THR A 76 44.27 -29.04 21.60
CA THR A 76 43.48 -30.24 21.88
C THR A 76 44.04 -31.00 23.09
N VAL A 77 43.17 -31.51 23.96
CA VAL A 77 43.51 -32.60 24.88
C VAL A 77 42.35 -33.60 24.94
N ALA A 78 42.68 -34.86 24.72
CA ALA A 78 41.82 -36.02 24.81
C ALA A 78 41.74 -36.58 26.24
N SER A 79 40.57 -37.16 26.54
CA SER A 79 40.32 -38.39 27.33
C SER A 79 40.92 -38.56 28.74
N LEU A 80 40.03 -38.69 29.74
CA LEU A 80 39.80 -39.97 30.44
C LEU A 80 38.58 -39.91 31.40
N ALA A 81 37.68 -40.88 31.20
CA ALA A 81 36.90 -41.69 32.16
C ALA A 81 36.43 -41.08 33.52
N SER A 82 35.27 -41.37 34.09
CA SER A 82 34.02 -42.07 33.75
C SER A 82 33.20 -42.08 35.05
N LEU A 83 31.88 -41.88 35.02
CA LEU A 83 30.80 -42.42 35.90
C LEU A 83 29.48 -41.66 35.63
N PRO A 84 28.30 -42.24 35.92
CA PRO A 84 27.26 -42.42 34.90
C PRO A 84 26.01 -41.51 35.02
N ALA A 85 25.33 -41.41 33.86
CA ALA A 85 23.88 -41.24 33.58
C ALA A 85 22.99 -40.62 34.67
N THR A 86 22.20 -39.57 34.38
CA THR A 86 21.04 -39.63 33.48
C THR A 86 20.55 -38.23 33.03
N GLY A 87 19.95 -38.14 31.83
CA GLY A 87 18.82 -37.23 31.58
C GLY A 87 19.05 -36.00 30.69
N ASN A 88 19.06 -36.22 29.37
CA ASN A 88 18.51 -35.39 28.28
C ASN A 88 18.36 -33.87 28.49
N GLY A 89 19.25 -33.10 27.85
CA GLY A 89 18.94 -31.75 27.40
C GLY A 89 18.38 -31.73 25.97
N PRO A 90 17.95 -30.55 25.49
CA PRO A 90 18.21 -30.19 24.11
C PRO A 90 19.01 -28.88 23.97
N ALA A 91 19.69 -28.82 22.83
CA ALA A 91 20.73 -27.92 22.37
C ALA A 91 20.33 -26.43 22.24
N PRO A 92 21.32 -25.51 22.12
CA PRO A 92 21.07 -24.13 21.75
C PRO A 92 20.70 -24.04 20.26
N ALA A 93 19.52 -23.50 19.98
CA ALA A 93 19.05 -23.25 18.63
C ALA A 93 19.81 -22.05 18.02
N SER A 94 20.59 -22.33 16.97
CA SER A 94 20.74 -21.40 15.87
C SER A 94 19.64 -21.72 14.86
N ASP A 95 18.65 -20.86 14.68
CA ASP A 95 17.92 -20.82 13.43
C ASP A 95 17.27 -19.46 13.20
N LYS A 96 17.17 -19.14 11.92
CA LYS A 96 16.83 -17.83 11.36
C LYS A 96 15.41 -17.42 11.72
N ASP A 97 15.21 -16.11 11.84
CA ASP A 97 13.92 -15.44 11.79
C ASP A 97 13.18 -15.79 10.49
N GLN A 98 12.52 -16.94 10.45
CA GLN A 98 11.33 -17.14 9.64
C GLN A 98 10.17 -16.53 10.43
N VAL A 99 9.86 -15.27 10.14
CA VAL A 99 8.53 -14.74 10.40
C VAL A 99 7.56 -15.68 9.67
N SER A 100 6.95 -16.59 10.43
CA SER A 100 5.82 -17.37 9.99
C SER A 100 4.70 -16.35 9.74
N SER A 101 4.61 -15.85 8.50
CA SER A 101 3.42 -15.20 8.01
C SER A 101 2.31 -16.21 8.21
N LYS A 102 1.47 -16.02 9.22
CA LYS A 102 0.21 -16.77 9.33
C LYS A 102 -0.45 -16.63 7.97
N ASN A 103 -0.57 -17.74 7.25
CA ASN A 103 -1.34 -17.78 6.01
C ASN A 103 -2.67 -17.09 6.27
N ALA A 104 -3.19 -16.38 5.27
CA ALA A 104 -4.46 -15.68 5.33
C ALA A 104 -5.56 -16.60 5.88
N GLU A 105 -5.81 -16.58 7.19
CA GLU A 105 -6.90 -17.31 7.81
C GLU A 105 -8.19 -16.72 7.20
N GLY A 106 -8.79 -17.45 6.26
CA GLY A 106 -10.01 -17.05 5.56
C GLY A 106 -9.90 -16.89 4.04
N SER A 107 -8.71 -16.77 3.43
CA SER A 107 -8.61 -16.76 1.96
C SER A 107 -8.61 -18.17 1.41
N SER A 108 -9.55 -18.48 0.51
CA SER A 108 -9.65 -19.78 -0.15
C SER A 108 -8.90 -19.84 -1.48
N LEU A 109 -8.36 -18.71 -1.96
CA LEU A 109 -7.73 -18.65 -3.28
C LEU A 109 -6.26 -19.10 -3.21
N PRO A 110 -5.79 -19.89 -4.19
CA PRO A 110 -4.39 -20.25 -4.28
C PRO A 110 -3.52 -19.01 -4.56
N ARG A 111 -2.24 -19.10 -4.21
CA ARG A 111 -1.25 -18.06 -4.43
C ARG A 111 -0.60 -18.24 -5.80
N MET A 112 -0.34 -17.13 -6.49
CA MET A 112 0.46 -17.15 -7.71
C MET A 112 1.86 -17.67 -7.43
N SER A 113 2.40 -18.45 -8.36
CA SER A 113 3.81 -18.81 -8.38
C SER A 113 4.67 -17.59 -8.70
N SER A 114 5.95 -17.61 -8.29
CA SER A 114 6.85 -16.48 -8.57
C SER A 114 7.02 -16.21 -10.07
N GLY A 115 6.96 -17.24 -10.92
CA GLY A 115 7.02 -17.09 -12.37
C GLY A 115 5.81 -16.36 -12.95
N GLU A 116 4.61 -16.60 -12.40
CA GLU A 116 3.40 -15.86 -12.80
C GLU A 116 3.49 -14.40 -12.35
N VAL A 117 3.94 -14.14 -11.13
CA VAL A 117 4.13 -12.77 -10.64
C VAL A 117 5.15 -12.02 -11.50
N ASP A 118 6.28 -12.66 -11.82
CA ASP A 118 7.34 -12.11 -12.65
C ASP A 118 6.88 -11.74 -14.07
N ALA A 119 5.90 -12.47 -14.61
CA ALA A 119 5.31 -12.18 -15.91
C ALA A 119 4.42 -10.92 -15.87
N ILE A 120 3.73 -10.67 -14.76
CA ILE A 120 2.75 -9.58 -14.67
C ILE A 120 3.40 -8.27 -14.20
N TYR A 121 4.16 -8.26 -13.09
CA TYR A 121 4.61 -6.99 -12.48
C TYR A 121 5.47 -6.14 -13.42
N LYS A 122 6.27 -6.76 -14.29
CA LYS A 122 7.12 -6.07 -15.28
C LYS A 122 6.33 -5.34 -16.35
N THR A 123 5.10 -5.79 -16.61
CA THR A 123 4.21 -5.18 -17.61
C THR A 123 3.31 -4.13 -16.97
N CYS A 124 2.99 -4.28 -15.69
CA CYS A 124 2.20 -3.32 -14.95
C CYS A 124 2.95 -1.99 -14.82
N TRP A 125 2.33 -0.89 -15.28
CA TRP A 125 2.92 0.46 -15.25
C TRP A 125 4.36 0.52 -15.80
N ASN A 126 4.65 -0.21 -16.88
CA ASN A 126 5.99 -0.30 -17.47
C ASN A 126 7.08 -0.75 -16.47
N GLY A 127 6.72 -1.61 -15.50
CA GLY A 127 7.65 -2.17 -14.52
C GLY A 127 8.05 -1.20 -13.40
N GLN A 128 7.31 -0.12 -13.21
CA GLN A 128 7.58 0.86 -12.16
C GLN A 128 7.16 0.40 -10.76
N ILE A 129 6.37 -0.67 -10.66
CA ILE A 129 6.01 -1.25 -9.37
C ILE A 129 7.27 -1.83 -8.71
N LYS A 130 7.56 -1.36 -7.50
CA LYS A 130 8.63 -1.89 -6.68
C LYS A 130 8.28 -3.34 -6.25
N TRP A 131 9.06 -4.31 -6.74
CA TRP A 131 8.85 -5.73 -6.48
C TRP A 131 10.22 -6.47 -6.47
N PRO A 132 10.41 -7.55 -5.70
CA PRO A 132 9.50 -8.13 -4.69
C PRO A 132 9.40 -7.28 -3.42
N LEU A 133 8.27 -7.41 -2.72
CA LEU A 133 8.12 -6.85 -1.38
C LEU A 133 8.74 -7.81 -0.34
N PRO A 134 9.65 -7.34 0.54
CA PRO A 134 10.28 -8.20 1.54
C PRO A 134 9.27 -8.80 2.53
N GLY A 135 9.35 -10.10 2.77
CA GLY A 135 8.56 -10.77 3.82
C GLY A 135 7.05 -10.83 3.56
N THR A 136 6.61 -10.60 2.32
CA THR A 136 5.20 -10.74 1.92
C THR A 136 5.00 -12.03 1.12
N PRO A 137 3.83 -12.70 1.21
CA PRO A 137 3.48 -13.76 0.29
C PRO A 137 3.30 -13.20 -1.13
N ASN A 138 3.36 -14.07 -2.15
CA ASN A 138 2.90 -13.73 -3.49
C ASN A 138 1.39 -13.41 -3.47
N PRO A 139 0.90 -12.59 -4.42
CA PRO A 139 -0.53 -12.33 -4.56
C PRO A 139 -1.34 -13.60 -4.77
N VAL A 140 -2.60 -13.61 -4.38
CA VAL A 140 -3.56 -14.64 -4.81
C VAL A 140 -3.71 -14.64 -6.34
N VAL A 141 -4.11 -15.78 -6.92
CA VAL A 141 -4.42 -15.91 -8.35
C VAL A 141 -5.44 -14.85 -8.83
N ASP A 142 -5.41 -14.56 -10.14
CA ASP A 142 -6.27 -13.58 -10.79
C ASP A 142 -7.70 -14.13 -11.00
N GLU A 143 -8.41 -14.36 -9.91
CA GLU A 143 -9.76 -14.92 -9.87
C GLU A 143 -10.72 -14.03 -9.08
N VAL A 144 -12.01 -14.18 -9.39
CA VAL A 144 -13.08 -13.47 -8.69
C VAL A 144 -13.03 -13.87 -7.22
N THR A 145 -12.82 -12.88 -6.36
CA THR A 145 -12.71 -13.16 -4.93
C THR A 145 -14.09 -13.38 -4.30
N PRO A 146 -14.31 -14.49 -3.59
CA PRO A 146 -15.59 -14.77 -2.93
C PRO A 146 -15.90 -13.82 -1.77
N GLN A 147 -17.18 -13.79 -1.39
CA GLN A 147 -17.61 -13.24 -0.11
C GLN A 147 -17.14 -14.16 1.02
N LEU A 148 -16.47 -13.60 2.03
CA LEU A 148 -16.09 -14.33 3.24
C LEU A 148 -17.16 -14.22 4.32
N SER A 149 -17.07 -15.10 5.32
CA SER A 149 -17.95 -15.14 6.49
C SER A 149 -17.13 -15.11 7.79
N ILE A 150 -16.11 -14.26 7.84
CA ILE A 150 -15.27 -14.03 9.04
C ILE A 150 -16.10 -13.28 10.10
N PHE A 151 -16.87 -12.29 9.64
CA PHE A 151 -17.73 -11.45 10.47
C PHE A 151 -19.16 -11.40 9.90
N PRO A 152 -20.17 -11.10 10.71
CA PRO A 152 -21.51 -10.76 10.21
C PRO A 152 -21.46 -9.59 9.22
N LEU A 153 -22.26 -9.63 8.16
CA LEU A 153 -22.37 -8.52 7.21
C LEU A 153 -22.86 -7.27 7.95
N PRO A 154 -22.30 -6.07 7.66
CA PRO A 154 -22.55 -4.91 8.48
C PRO A 154 -23.89 -4.29 8.09
N SER A 155 -24.59 -3.74 9.07
CA SER A 155 -25.78 -2.93 8.80
C SER A 155 -25.38 -1.62 8.15
N THR A 156 -26.19 -1.13 7.22
CA THR A 156 -25.96 0.12 6.50
C THR A 156 -27.20 1.00 6.51
N LYS A 157 -27.01 2.25 6.05
CA LYS A 157 -28.06 3.23 5.81
C LYS A 157 -27.94 3.76 4.38
N PRO A 158 -29.06 3.98 3.66
CA PRO A 158 -29.01 4.52 2.30
C PRO A 158 -28.17 5.79 2.20
N ASP A 159 -27.41 5.89 1.12
CA ASP A 159 -26.63 7.09 0.74
C ASP A 159 -25.61 7.56 1.79
N THR A 160 -25.24 6.66 2.71
CA THR A 160 -24.40 6.95 3.88
C THR A 160 -23.20 6.01 3.93
N LEU A 161 -22.02 6.57 4.22
CA LEU A 161 -20.87 5.86 4.78
C LEU A 161 -20.96 5.93 6.31
N ILE A 162 -21.09 4.77 6.95
CA ILE A 162 -20.96 4.63 8.41
C ILE A 162 -19.56 4.12 8.72
N VAL A 163 -18.85 4.75 9.65
CA VAL A 163 -17.54 4.28 10.10
C VAL A 163 -17.62 3.98 11.58
N HIS A 164 -17.48 2.71 11.94
CA HIS A 164 -17.39 2.25 13.32
C HIS A 164 -15.93 2.07 13.72
N ASN A 165 -15.58 2.63 14.88
CA ASN A 165 -14.33 2.35 15.55
C ASN A 165 -14.60 1.44 16.76
N TYR A 166 -14.50 0.12 16.58
CA TYR A 166 -14.58 -0.81 17.72
C TYR A 166 -13.25 -0.99 18.45
N CYS A 167 -12.21 -0.26 18.06
CA CYS A 167 -10.93 -0.31 18.73
C CYS A 167 -10.99 0.36 20.10
N SER A 168 -10.04 0.02 20.97
CA SER A 168 -9.87 0.65 22.29
C SER A 168 -9.17 2.00 22.25
N TYR A 169 -8.82 2.49 21.06
CA TYR A 169 -8.10 3.73 20.83
C TYR A 169 -8.81 4.57 19.76
N ASP A 170 -8.47 5.86 19.72
CA ASP A 170 -9.03 6.80 18.77
C ASP A 170 -8.43 6.61 17.37
N ILE A 171 -9.27 6.67 16.35
CA ILE A 171 -8.86 6.66 14.94
C ILE A 171 -8.93 8.08 14.40
N TYR A 172 -7.81 8.61 13.93
CA TYR A 172 -7.74 9.89 13.26
C TYR A 172 -8.11 9.72 11.79
N PHE A 173 -8.80 10.70 11.20
CA PHE A 173 -9.19 10.59 9.80
C PHE A 173 -9.10 11.91 9.03
N ASN A 174 -8.88 11.76 7.73
CA ASN A 174 -9.06 12.80 6.72
C ASN A 174 -10.03 12.28 5.65
N HIS A 175 -11.08 13.03 5.38
CA HIS A 175 -12.12 12.70 4.40
C HIS A 175 -12.04 13.68 3.21
N PHE A 176 -11.98 13.14 2.00
CA PHE A 176 -11.77 13.90 0.77
C PHE A 176 -12.80 13.61 -0.31
N ASN A 177 -12.98 14.56 -1.21
CA ASN A 177 -13.57 14.38 -2.54
C ASN A 177 -12.58 14.92 -3.59
N GLY A 178 -11.90 14.02 -4.27
CA GLY A 178 -10.75 14.34 -5.11
C GLY A 178 -9.67 15.07 -4.31
N ALA A 179 -9.26 16.25 -4.77
CA ALA A 179 -8.27 17.08 -4.07
C ALA A 179 -8.87 17.91 -2.92
N HIS A 180 -10.19 17.92 -2.74
CA HIS A 180 -10.85 18.75 -1.74
C HIS A 180 -11.02 18.01 -0.42
N SER A 181 -10.50 18.58 0.68
CA SER A 181 -10.79 18.09 2.03
C SER A 181 -12.24 18.44 2.39
N LEU A 182 -13.00 17.42 2.77
CA LEU A 182 -14.36 17.57 3.29
C LEU A 182 -14.33 17.74 4.80
N GLU A 183 -13.50 16.95 5.47
CA GLU A 183 -13.40 16.96 6.93
C GLU A 183 -12.09 16.29 7.40
N THR A 184 -11.61 16.75 8.56
CA THR A 184 -10.57 16.08 9.34
C THR A 184 -11.08 15.95 10.78
N GLY A 185 -10.78 14.83 11.43
CA GLY A 185 -11.21 14.61 12.79
C GLY A 185 -10.63 13.35 13.42
N HIS A 186 -11.26 12.90 14.50
CA HIS A 186 -11.01 11.59 15.08
C HIS A 186 -12.33 10.94 15.48
N ILE A 187 -12.33 9.61 15.53
CA ILE A 187 -13.42 8.76 16.00
C ILE A 187 -12.93 8.14 17.29
N ALA A 188 -13.53 8.52 18.42
CA ALA A 188 -13.15 7.94 19.71
C ALA A 188 -13.30 6.41 19.71
N GLY A 189 -12.51 5.72 20.53
CA GLY A 189 -12.66 4.28 20.74
C GLY A 189 -14.10 3.90 21.14
N GLY A 190 -14.71 2.94 20.43
CA GLY A 190 -16.11 2.53 20.61
C GLY A 190 -17.16 3.43 19.95
N ALA A 191 -16.76 4.53 19.30
CA ALA A 191 -17.67 5.47 18.66
C ALA A 191 -17.89 5.16 17.16
N SER A 192 -18.81 5.91 16.55
CA SER A 192 -19.02 5.88 15.11
C SER A 192 -19.30 7.28 14.55
N ILE A 193 -19.12 7.42 13.25
CA ILE A 193 -19.50 8.61 12.48
C ILE A 193 -20.32 8.20 11.26
N GLU A 194 -21.22 9.07 10.82
CA GLU A 194 -21.97 8.94 9.57
C GLU A 194 -21.59 10.07 8.62
N ARG A 195 -21.36 9.76 7.35
CA ARG A 195 -21.05 10.73 6.30
C ARG A 195 -21.87 10.44 5.05
N PRO A 196 -22.25 11.47 4.27
CA PRO A 196 -22.85 11.22 2.96
C PRO A 196 -21.85 10.53 2.02
N LEU A 197 -22.35 9.73 1.08
CA LEU A 197 -21.56 9.13 -0.01
C LEU A 197 -21.15 10.17 -1.09
N SER A 198 -20.63 11.31 -0.66
CA SER A 198 -20.17 12.41 -1.52
C SER A 198 -18.64 12.56 -1.55
N GLY A 199 -17.91 11.64 -0.92
CA GLY A 199 -16.46 11.58 -0.89
C GLY A 199 -15.88 10.71 -2.01
N THR A 200 -14.56 10.72 -2.12
CA THR A 200 -13.77 9.76 -2.90
C THR A 200 -12.93 8.85 -2.02
N VAL A 201 -12.52 9.33 -0.84
CA VAL A 201 -11.69 8.54 0.10
C VAL A 201 -11.83 9.06 1.53
N LEU A 202 -11.96 8.16 2.49
CA LEU A 202 -11.72 8.43 3.91
C LEU A 202 -10.45 7.68 4.34
N LYS A 203 -9.42 8.44 4.71
CA LYS A 203 -8.14 7.94 5.20
C LYS A 203 -8.20 7.85 6.72
N ALA A 204 -7.80 6.73 7.30
CA ALA A 204 -7.91 6.46 8.73
C ALA A 204 -6.58 5.97 9.33
N SER A 205 -6.14 6.57 10.44
CA SER A 205 -4.85 6.27 11.07
C SER A 205 -4.96 6.07 12.58
N LYS A 206 -4.02 5.31 13.15
CA LYS A 206 -3.82 5.20 14.60
C LYS A 206 -3.22 6.48 15.20
N THR A 207 -2.57 7.30 14.38
CA THR A 207 -1.81 8.47 14.83
C THR A 207 -2.33 9.76 14.21
N ALA A 208 -2.27 10.85 14.96
CA ALA A 208 -2.78 12.15 14.53
C ALA A 208 -2.02 12.76 13.35
N ASP A 209 -0.77 12.34 13.12
CA ASP A 209 0.05 12.80 12.00
C ASP A 209 -0.33 12.14 10.66
N MET A 210 -1.20 11.12 10.69
CA MET A 210 -1.69 10.40 9.52
C MET A 210 -0.56 9.80 8.66
N ALA A 211 0.58 9.46 9.26
CA ALA A 211 1.75 8.96 8.52
C ALA A 211 1.52 7.58 7.89
N LYS A 212 0.62 6.79 8.47
CA LYS A 212 0.21 5.45 8.03
C LYS A 212 -1.31 5.38 8.09
N ASP A 213 -1.97 5.17 6.97
CA ASP A 213 -3.42 5.19 6.89
C ASP A 213 -4.00 3.96 6.16
N VAL A 214 -5.19 3.57 6.57
CA VAL A 214 -6.08 2.68 5.83
C VAL A 214 -6.98 3.56 4.99
N LEU A 215 -7.15 3.21 3.72
CA LEU A 215 -7.96 3.95 2.77
C LEU A 215 -9.29 3.23 2.56
N ILE A 216 -10.37 3.94 2.84
CA ILE A 216 -11.72 3.56 2.46
C ILE A 216 -12.04 4.35 1.20
N GLU A 217 -11.86 3.73 0.05
CA GLU A 217 -12.04 4.37 -1.25
C GLU A 217 -13.45 4.07 -1.75
N TYR A 218 -14.15 5.10 -2.20
CA TYR A 218 -15.50 4.95 -2.72
C TYR A 218 -15.90 6.12 -3.59
N ALA A 219 -16.73 5.91 -4.59
CA ALA A 219 -17.28 7.00 -5.39
C ALA A 219 -18.62 6.60 -6.00
N VAL A 220 -19.58 7.53 -5.99
CA VAL A 220 -20.78 7.42 -6.84
C VAL A 220 -20.42 7.96 -8.22
N ALA A 221 -20.29 7.06 -9.19
CA ALA A 221 -19.92 7.40 -10.56
C ALA A 221 -21.07 8.11 -11.30
N GLY A 222 -20.77 8.67 -12.47
CA GLY A 222 -21.74 9.43 -13.27
C GLY A 222 -22.95 8.61 -13.76
N ASP A 223 -22.87 7.28 -13.71
CA ASP A 223 -23.95 6.34 -13.99
C ASP A 223 -24.83 6.03 -12.75
N GLY A 224 -24.52 6.64 -11.59
CA GLY A 224 -25.23 6.45 -10.33
C GLY A 224 -24.83 5.18 -9.57
N VAL A 225 -23.78 4.47 -9.98
CA VAL A 225 -23.28 3.28 -9.28
C VAL A 225 -22.25 3.70 -8.23
N LEU A 226 -22.38 3.16 -7.02
CA LEU A 226 -21.35 3.25 -5.99
C LEU A 226 -20.28 2.20 -6.27
N TYR A 227 -19.03 2.62 -6.45
CA TYR A 227 -17.84 1.77 -6.45
C TYR A 227 -17.10 1.95 -5.13
N TYR A 228 -16.51 0.89 -4.60
CA TYR A 228 -15.76 0.95 -3.36
C TYR A 228 -14.75 -0.18 -3.23
N ASP A 229 -13.71 0.09 -2.44
CA ASP A 229 -12.65 -0.84 -2.08
C ASP A 229 -11.98 -0.44 -0.76
N LEU A 230 -11.14 -1.35 -0.25
CA LEU A 230 -10.34 -1.18 0.94
C LEU A 230 -8.86 -1.28 0.56
N SER A 231 -8.05 -0.30 0.96
CA SER A 231 -6.63 -0.26 0.64
C SER A 231 -5.78 -0.07 1.90
N LEU A 232 -4.78 -0.95 2.06
CA LEU A 232 -3.84 -0.99 3.17
C LEU A 232 -2.40 -0.66 2.72
N ILE A 233 -2.21 -0.35 1.43
CA ILE A 233 -0.89 -0.10 0.83
C ILE A 233 -0.10 0.95 1.62
N THR A 234 -0.75 2.04 2.03
CA THR A 234 -0.10 3.19 2.66
C THR A 234 0.22 2.97 4.14
N CYS A 235 -0.41 2.00 4.79
CA CYS A 235 -0.10 1.63 6.18
C CYS A 235 0.91 0.49 6.32
N LEU A 236 1.43 -0.07 5.23
CA LEU A 236 2.47 -1.10 5.27
C LEU A 236 3.76 -0.58 5.93
N GLY A 237 4.42 -1.45 6.69
CA GLY A 237 5.80 -1.23 7.14
C GLY A 237 6.79 -1.23 5.97
N GLN A 238 8.03 -0.83 6.25
CA GLN A 238 9.06 -0.73 5.22
C GLN A 238 10.39 -1.34 5.67
N THR A 239 11.05 -2.05 4.76
CA THR A 239 12.42 -2.56 4.91
C THR A 239 13.25 -2.11 3.71
N GLY A 240 14.29 -1.32 3.94
CA GLY A 240 15.16 -0.84 2.85
C GLY A 240 14.45 0.04 1.82
N GLY A 241 13.42 0.79 2.23
CA GLY A 241 12.63 1.67 1.33
C GLY A 241 11.62 0.94 0.43
N LEU A 242 11.39 -0.35 0.68
CA LEU A 242 10.33 -1.18 0.09
C LEU A 242 9.28 -1.49 1.13
N ASP A 243 8.02 -1.51 0.73
CA ASP A 243 6.91 -1.97 1.58
C ASP A 243 7.10 -3.46 1.92
N ASN A 244 6.68 -3.89 3.10
CA ASN A 244 6.89 -5.24 3.62
C ASN A 244 5.62 -5.85 4.24
N GLY A 245 5.74 -7.05 4.82
CA GLY A 245 4.62 -7.78 5.43
C GLY A 245 4.08 -7.22 6.76
N ASP A 246 4.58 -6.09 7.25
CA ASP A 246 4.16 -5.51 8.53
C ASP A 246 2.89 -4.66 8.37
N LEU A 247 1.80 -5.12 8.98
CA LEU A 247 0.49 -4.45 9.00
C LEU A 247 0.19 -3.80 10.37
N SER A 248 1.16 -3.73 11.28
CA SER A 248 0.95 -3.27 12.66
C SER A 248 0.50 -1.81 12.75
N ALA A 249 0.85 -0.99 11.77
CA ALA A 249 0.44 0.41 11.69
C ALA A 249 -0.95 0.63 11.06
N CYS A 250 -1.52 -0.39 10.42
CA CYS A 250 -2.86 -0.30 9.82
C CYS A 250 -3.92 -0.24 10.92
N ALA A 251 -4.63 0.90 11.01
CA ALA A 251 -5.69 1.10 11.98
C ALA A 251 -6.73 -0.04 11.89
N GLY A 252 -7.10 -0.59 13.05
CA GLY A 252 -8.08 -1.65 13.21
C GLY A 252 -7.64 -3.06 12.81
N HIS A 253 -6.55 -3.22 12.07
CA HIS A 253 -6.18 -4.51 11.46
C HIS A 253 -5.85 -5.60 12.49
N GLU A 254 -5.35 -5.24 13.67
CA GLU A 254 -5.05 -6.17 14.76
C GLU A 254 -6.26 -6.93 15.31
N ALA A 255 -7.47 -6.45 15.06
CA ALA A 255 -8.72 -7.14 15.41
C ALA A 255 -9.62 -7.36 14.16
N GLY A 256 -9.07 -7.14 12.97
CA GLY A 256 -9.73 -7.34 11.70
C GLY A 256 -10.51 -6.12 11.19
N LEU A 257 -10.77 -6.13 9.89
CA LEU A 257 -11.42 -5.06 9.14
C LEU A 257 -12.60 -5.58 8.34
N GLN A 258 -13.59 -4.74 8.14
CA GLN A 258 -14.67 -5.03 7.19
C GLN A 258 -15.19 -3.77 6.52
N LEU A 259 -15.41 -3.85 5.21
CA LEU A 259 -16.01 -2.77 4.41
C LEU A 259 -17.07 -3.34 3.48
N GLY A 260 -18.31 -2.86 3.57
CA GLY A 260 -19.34 -3.24 2.61
C GLY A 260 -20.76 -3.04 3.12
N ASN A 261 -21.65 -3.89 2.64
CA ASN A 261 -23.06 -3.96 3.03
C ASN A 261 -23.59 -5.40 2.86
N ALA A 262 -24.83 -5.65 3.29
CA ALA A 262 -25.45 -6.98 3.20
C ALA A 262 -25.98 -7.36 1.81
N ASN A 263 -26.14 -6.38 0.90
CA ASN A 263 -26.77 -6.56 -0.42
C ASN A 263 -25.75 -6.70 -1.56
N SER A 264 -24.46 -6.52 -1.27
CA SER A 264 -23.33 -6.64 -2.18
C SER A 264 -22.12 -7.19 -1.41
N LYS A 265 -20.92 -7.09 -1.97
CA LYS A 265 -19.70 -7.59 -1.31
C LYS A 265 -19.43 -6.83 -0.01
N SER A 266 -19.04 -7.56 1.01
CA SER A 266 -18.35 -7.04 2.18
C SER A 266 -16.95 -7.62 2.22
N PHE A 267 -15.96 -6.79 1.92
CA PHE A 267 -14.56 -7.14 2.10
C PHE A 267 -14.31 -7.39 3.59
N GLN A 268 -13.65 -8.50 3.92
CA GLN A 268 -13.38 -8.88 5.30
C GLN A 268 -11.93 -9.32 5.43
N CYS A 269 -11.22 -8.72 6.37
CA CYS A 269 -9.84 -9.09 6.69
C CYS A 269 -9.79 -9.60 8.12
N ALA A 270 -9.37 -10.85 8.33
CA ALA A 270 -9.16 -11.38 9.67
C ALA A 270 -8.03 -10.63 10.39
N ALA A 271 -8.02 -10.71 11.72
CA ALA A 271 -7.03 -10.07 12.56
C ALA A 271 -5.59 -10.45 12.16
N GLY A 272 -4.78 -9.46 11.76
CA GLY A 272 -3.38 -9.67 11.39
C GLY A 272 -3.14 -10.48 10.10
N ALA A 273 -4.19 -10.77 9.32
CA ALA A 273 -4.07 -11.59 8.12
C ALA A 273 -3.59 -10.80 6.90
N TRP A 274 -2.85 -11.47 6.01
CA TRP A 274 -2.52 -10.91 4.70
C TRP A 274 -3.66 -11.17 3.71
N CYS A 275 -4.67 -10.28 3.68
CA CYS A 275 -5.94 -10.44 2.98
C CYS A 275 -6.00 -9.75 1.60
N ASP A 276 -5.01 -10.00 0.75
CA ASP A 276 -4.84 -9.37 -0.57
C ASP A 276 -5.85 -9.83 -1.65
N ASP A 277 -6.75 -10.73 -1.30
CA ASP A 277 -7.97 -11.02 -2.06
C ASP A 277 -9.12 -10.05 -1.68
N GLN A 278 -9.11 -9.52 -0.46
CA GLN A 278 -10.16 -8.67 0.09
C GLN A 278 -9.77 -7.18 0.12
N ALA A 279 -8.49 -6.84 0.04
CA ALA A 279 -8.01 -5.46 0.10
C ALA A 279 -6.76 -5.27 -0.77
N TYR A 280 -6.51 -4.03 -1.16
CA TYR A 280 -5.24 -3.68 -1.81
C TYR A 280 -4.09 -3.72 -0.80
N LEU A 281 -3.17 -4.66 -1.01
CA LEU A 281 -1.89 -4.77 -0.30
C LEU A 281 -0.68 -4.65 -1.22
N TYR A 282 -0.93 -4.56 -2.54
CA TYR A 282 0.07 -4.32 -3.56
C TYR A 282 -0.37 -3.12 -4.39
N HIS A 283 0.58 -2.23 -4.72
CA HIS A 283 0.32 -1.12 -5.64
C HIS A 283 -0.33 -1.63 -6.92
N GLU A 284 -1.44 -1.00 -7.32
CA GLU A 284 -2.23 -1.35 -8.50
C GLU A 284 -2.70 -2.82 -8.55
N ASN A 285 -2.65 -3.53 -7.42
CA ASN A 285 -2.86 -4.98 -7.34
C ASN A 285 -2.05 -5.74 -8.41
N LEU A 286 -0.84 -5.25 -8.71
CA LEU A 286 0.03 -5.73 -9.79
C LEU A 286 -0.66 -5.80 -11.17
N CYS A 287 -1.65 -4.95 -11.46
CA CYS A 287 -2.44 -4.97 -12.70
C CYS A 287 -3.17 -6.30 -12.98
N LYS A 288 -3.51 -7.05 -11.92
CA LYS A 288 -4.45 -8.17 -12.06
C LYS A 288 -5.77 -7.70 -12.66
N LYS A 289 -6.46 -8.57 -13.39
CA LYS A 289 -7.77 -8.26 -13.97
C LYS A 289 -8.85 -8.15 -12.89
N GLN A 290 -8.75 -9.01 -11.87
CA GLN A 290 -9.63 -9.06 -10.73
C GLN A 290 -9.03 -8.24 -9.59
N ASN A 291 -9.57 -7.03 -9.44
CA ASN A 291 -9.25 -6.12 -8.36
C ASN A 291 -10.21 -6.31 -7.17
N PRO A 292 -9.77 -6.04 -5.94
CA PRO A 292 -10.63 -6.05 -4.75
C PRO A 292 -11.55 -4.82 -4.71
N VAL A 293 -12.27 -4.58 -5.81
CA VAL A 293 -13.25 -3.49 -5.99
C VAL A 293 -14.62 -4.13 -6.14
N SER A 294 -15.62 -3.54 -5.51
CA SER A 294 -17.01 -3.93 -5.69
C SER A 294 -17.87 -2.72 -6.03
N SER A 295 -19.11 -2.99 -6.40
CA SER A 295 -20.07 -1.97 -6.74
C SER A 295 -21.49 -2.32 -6.29
N CYS A 296 -22.30 -1.31 -6.04
CA CYS A 296 -23.72 -1.47 -5.71
C CYS A 296 -24.52 -0.17 -5.96
N SER A 297 -25.83 -0.22 -5.70
CA SER A 297 -26.63 1.02 -5.60
C SER A 297 -26.21 1.82 -4.37
N PRO A 298 -26.04 3.15 -4.45
CA PRO A 298 -25.81 4.02 -3.29
C PRO A 298 -26.89 3.88 -2.20
N SER A 299 -28.11 3.48 -2.58
CA SER A 299 -29.20 3.21 -1.63
C SER A 299 -28.93 2.04 -0.68
N ASN A 300 -27.92 1.21 -0.97
CA ASN A 300 -27.48 0.15 -0.06
C ASN A 300 -26.55 0.66 1.04
N GLY A 301 -26.02 1.88 0.92
CA GLY A 301 -25.03 2.43 1.85
C GLY A 301 -23.71 1.66 1.88
N LEU A 302 -22.82 2.13 2.74
CA LEU A 302 -21.53 1.50 3.01
C LEU A 302 -21.22 1.59 4.51
N THR A 303 -20.68 0.52 5.07
CA THR A 303 -20.21 0.53 6.46
C THR A 303 -18.78 0.01 6.51
N MET A 304 -17.89 0.80 7.13
CA MET A 304 -16.55 0.40 7.54
C MET A 304 -16.56 0.06 9.02
N GLU A 305 -15.96 -1.08 9.37
CA GLU A 305 -15.76 -1.51 10.76
C GLU A 305 -14.27 -1.73 11.01
N PHE A 306 -13.68 -0.86 11.84
CA PHE A 306 -12.33 -1.04 12.38
C PHE A 306 -12.38 -1.89 13.64
N CYS A 307 -11.39 -2.77 13.84
CA CYS A 307 -11.37 -3.76 14.91
C CYS A 307 -12.66 -4.62 14.92
N ALA A 308 -13.11 -5.08 13.76
CA ALA A 308 -14.40 -5.74 13.57
C ALA A 308 -14.61 -6.95 14.51
N GLY A 309 -13.55 -7.68 14.84
CA GLY A 309 -13.59 -8.81 15.79
C GLY A 309 -13.89 -8.42 17.25
N ALA A 310 -13.82 -7.13 17.61
CA ALA A 310 -14.17 -6.60 18.93
C ALA A 310 -15.64 -6.16 19.06
N LYS A 311 -16.45 -6.36 18.00
CA LYS A 311 -17.88 -6.07 17.98
C LYS A 311 -18.61 -7.03 18.93
N HIS A 312 -19.07 -6.52 20.07
CA HIS A 312 -19.81 -7.27 21.10
C HIS A 312 -21.08 -6.53 21.48
#